data_AF-A0A416RVG0-F1
#
_entry.id   AF-A0A416RVG0-F1
#
_cell.length_a   1.000
_cell.length_b   1.000
_cell.length_c   1.000
_cell.angle_alpha   90.00
_cell.angle_beta   90.00
_cell.angle_gamma   90.00
#
_symmetry.space_group_name_H-M   'P 1'
#
loop_
_entity.id
_entity.type
_entity.pdbx_description
1 polymer ?
#
loop_
_entity_poly.entity_id
_entity_poly.type
_entity_poly.pdbx_seq_one_letter_code
_entity_poly.pdbx_strand_id
1 'polypeptide(L)'
;MRLCELREKEVINVCDCKRLGCVVDIDIDVKEGRVEAIIIPGPGKICGFLGTDCEYVIPWRCIKKIGPDIILVEIQEEKFLQKL
;
A
#
# COMPACT_ATOMS: atom_id res chain seq x y z
N MET A 1 13.65 -10.05 -4.29
CA MET A 1 13.06 -9.32 -3.17
C MET A 1 12.22 -10.30 -2.37
N ARG A 2 12.37 -10.32 -1.05
CA ARG A 2 11.55 -11.14 -0.16
C ARG A 2 10.34 -10.34 0.32
N LEU A 3 9.24 -11.00 0.65
CA LEU A 3 8.05 -10.32 1.19
C LEU A 3 8.36 -9.55 2.47
N CYS A 4 9.23 -10.08 3.33
CA CYS A 4 9.67 -9.39 4.55
C CYS A 4 10.36 -8.05 4.24
N GLU A 5 11.19 -7.99 3.21
CA GLU A 5 11.84 -6.74 2.77
C GLU A 5 10.81 -5.74 2.23
N LEU A 6 9.71 -6.21 1.62
CA LEU A 6 8.65 -5.35 1.10
C LEU A 6 7.88 -4.68 2.24
N ARG A 7 7.65 -5.41 3.34
CA ARG A 7 6.95 -4.92 4.54
C ARG A 7 7.70 -3.81 5.29
N GLU A 8 9.03 -3.76 5.13
CA GLU A 8 9.87 -2.74 5.75
C GLU A 8 9.90 -1.42 4.96
N LYS A 9 9.39 -1.40 3.73
CA LYS A 9 9.45 -0.22 2.87
C LYS A 9 8.29 0.74 3.13
N GLU A 10 8.59 2.03 3.13
CA GLU A 10 7.61 3.10 3.20
C GLU A 10 7.01 3.37 1.82
N VAL A 11 5.69 3.45 1.74
CA VAL A 11 4.96 3.77 0.52
C VAL A 11 4.64 5.26 0.49
N ILE A 12 5.11 5.93 -0.56
CA ILE A 12 4.96 7.39 -0.74
C ILE A 12 4.23 7.65 -2.05
N ASN A 13 3.18 8.48 -1.98
CA ASN A 13 2.48 8.94 -3.16
C ASN A 13 3.26 10.08 -3.82
N VAL A 14 3.56 9.95 -5.11
CA VAL A 14 4.32 10.97 -5.86
C VAL A 14 3.49 12.20 -6.21
N CYS A 15 2.15 12.12 -6.12
CA CYS A 15 1.28 13.24 -6.44
C CYS A 15 1.36 14.37 -5.41
N ASP A 16 1.50 14.04 -4.13
CA ASP A 16 1.47 14.97 -3.00
C ASP A 16 2.60 14.74 -1.98
N CYS A 17 3.50 13.78 -2.26
CA CYS A 17 4.59 13.34 -1.37
C CYS A 17 4.10 12.79 -0.02
N LYS A 18 2.83 12.40 0.09
CA LYS A 18 2.28 11.87 1.34
C LYS A 18 2.76 10.45 1.58
N ARG A 19 3.16 10.20 2.82
CA ARG A 19 3.45 8.85 3.31
C ARG A 19 2.12 8.13 3.58
N LEU A 20 1.88 7.06 2.85
CA LEU A 20 0.67 6.25 2.99
C LEU A 20 0.79 5.21 4.11
N GLY A 21 1.99 4.67 4.33
CA GLY A 21 2.26 3.64 5.33
C GLY A 21 3.29 2.64 4.85
N CYS A 22 3.38 1.49 5.52
CA CYS A 22 4.20 0.36 5.09
C CYS A 22 3.30 -0.77 4.56
N VAL A 23 3.85 -1.65 3.71
CA VAL A 23 3.10 -2.80 3.19
C VAL A 23 2.79 -3.76 4.33
N VAL A 24 1.51 -4.11 4.52
CA VAL A 24 1.06 -5.11 5.51
C VAL A 24 0.77 -6.46 4.87
N ASP A 25 0.25 -6.43 3.64
CA ASP A 25 -0.07 -7.64 2.88
C ASP A 25 0.03 -7.42 1.37
N ILE A 26 -0.10 -8.49 0.59
CA ILE A 26 -0.10 -8.46 -0.87
C ILE A 26 -1.20 -9.33 -1.45
N ASP A 27 -1.85 -8.85 -2.51
CA ASP A 27 -2.74 -9.68 -3.32
C ASP A 27 -1.92 -10.42 -4.37
N ILE A 28 -2.13 -11.74 -4.47
CA ILE A 28 -1.45 -12.60 -5.43
C ILE A 28 -2.49 -13.28 -6.33
N ASP A 29 -2.28 -13.21 -7.65
CA ASP A 29 -2.96 -14.09 -8.58
C ASP A 29 -2.41 -15.51 -8.39
N VAL A 30 -3.23 -16.41 -7.86
CA VAL A 30 -2.85 -17.80 -7.55
C VAL A 30 -2.59 -18.63 -8.82
N LYS A 31 -3.15 -18.24 -9.97
CA LYS A 31 -2.93 -18.95 -11.24
C LYS A 31 -1.60 -18.58 -11.86
N GLU A 32 -1.29 -17.29 -11.89
CA GLU A 32 -0.10 -16.74 -12.54
C GLU A 32 1.09 -16.57 -11.59
N GLY A 33 0.86 -16.62 -10.27
CA GLY A 33 1.89 -16.41 -9.24
C GLY A 33 2.41 -14.96 -9.18
N ARG A 34 1.62 -13.99 -9.65
CA ARG A 34 2.03 -12.58 -9.73
C ARG A 34 1.37 -11.75 -8.64
N VAL A 35 2.08 -10.71 -8.19
CA VAL A 35 1.51 -9.74 -7.25
C VAL A 35 0.61 -8.78 -8.03
N GLU A 36 -0.67 -8.75 -7.67
CA GLU A 36 -1.68 -7.88 -8.28
C GLU A 36 -1.78 -6.53 -7.56
N ALA A 37 -1.63 -6.51 -6.24
CA ALA A 37 -1.66 -5.29 -5.42
C ALA A 37 -0.82 -5.41 -4.16
N ILE A 38 -0.39 -4.25 -3.63
CA ILE A 38 0.13 -4.12 -2.26
C ILE A 38 -0.95 -3.52 -1.37
N ILE A 39 -1.04 -4.03 -0.14
CA ILE A 39 -2.02 -3.61 0.85
C ILE A 39 -1.29 -2.80 1.92
N ILE A 40 -1.80 -1.59 2.20
CA ILE A 40 -1.24 -0.64 3.16
C ILE A 40 -2.36 -0.20 4.08
N PRO A 41 -2.13 -0.03 5.39
CA PRO A 41 -3.17 0.47 6.29
C PRO A 41 -3.68 1.83 5.82
N GLY A 42 -5.00 2.01 5.84
CA GLY A 42 -5.62 3.29 5.55
C GLY A 42 -5.32 4.34 6.63
N PRO A 43 -5.76 5.59 6.42
CA PRO A 43 -5.64 6.63 7.43
C PRO A 43 -6.48 6.26 8.66
N GLY A 44 -5.85 6.20 9.83
CA GLY A 44 -6.54 5.92 11.09
C GLY A 44 -7.60 6.99 11.40
N LYS A 45 -8.73 6.58 11.99
CA LYS A 45 -9.70 7.53 12.55
C LYS A 45 -9.03 8.27 13.70
N ILE A 46 -8.98 9.59 13.60
CA ILE A 46 -8.52 10.48 14.67
C ILE A 46 -9.58 10.44 15.78
N CYS A 47 -9.48 9.49 16.72
CA CYS A 47 -9.90 9.58 18.14
C CYS A 47 -9.92 8.18 18.82
N GLY A 48 -8.75 7.61 19.12
CA GLY A 48 -8.49 6.73 20.28
C GLY A 48 -9.26 5.41 20.49
N PHE A 49 -10.32 5.10 19.73
CA PHE A 49 -11.13 3.91 19.94
C PHE A 49 -11.55 3.31 18.59
N LEU A 50 -11.02 2.11 18.33
CA LEU A 50 -11.38 1.17 17.25
C LEU A 50 -10.78 1.47 15.87
N GLY A 51 -9.74 0.69 15.52
CA GLY A 51 -9.50 0.16 14.17
C GLY A 51 -9.27 1.13 13.02
N THR A 52 -8.25 0.86 12.21
CA THR A 52 -8.25 1.40 10.85
C THR A 52 -9.27 0.60 10.05
N ASP A 53 -10.52 1.06 9.95
CA ASP A 53 -11.59 0.37 9.18
C ASP A 53 -11.39 0.47 7.65
N CYS A 54 -10.19 0.84 7.21
CA CYS A 54 -9.88 1.02 5.81
C CYS A 54 -8.44 0.64 5.49
N GLU A 55 -8.23 0.24 4.26
CA GLU A 55 -6.93 -0.12 3.69
C GLU A 55 -6.79 0.46 2.29
N TYR A 56 -5.56 0.77 1.92
CA TYR A 56 -5.24 1.05 0.53
C TYR A 56 -4.87 -0.26 -0.15
N VAL A 57 -5.65 -0.62 -1.17
CA VAL A 57 -5.32 -1.71 -2.08
C VAL A 57 -4.75 -1.09 -3.35
N ILE A 58 -3.43 -1.00 -3.42
CA ILE A 58 -2.72 -0.31 -4.52
C ILE A 58 -2.31 -1.34 -5.57
N PRO A 59 -2.89 -1.30 -6.79
CA PRO A 59 -2.51 -2.22 -7.85
C PRO A 59 -1.03 -2.10 -8.21
N TRP A 60 -0.39 -3.21 -8.56
CA TRP A 60 1.02 -3.25 -8.91
C TRP A 60 1.38 -2.28 -10.06
N ARG A 61 0.45 -2.06 -10.99
CA ARG A 61 0.56 -1.09 -12.09
C ARG A 61 0.73 0.38 -11.65
N CYS A 62 0.36 0.71 -10.41
CA CYS A 62 0.48 2.05 -9.85
C CYS A 62 1.86 2.29 -9.20
N ILE A 63 2.68 1.25 -9.03
CA ILE A 63 4.03 1.35 -8.51
C ILE A 63 4.95 1.92 -9.59
N LYS A 64 5.61 3.04 -9.29
CA LYS A 64 6.56 3.71 -10.20
C LYS A 64 7.99 3.27 -9.97
N LYS A 65 8.37 3.06 -8.71
CA LYS A 65 9.73 2.66 -8.36
C LYS A 65 9.74 1.94 -7.01
N ILE A 66 10.48 0.85 -6.94
CA ILE A 66 10.80 0.18 -5.68
C ILE A 66 12.28 0.44 -5.40
N GLY A 67 12.56 1.21 -4.36
CA GLY A 67 13.89 1.49 -3.86
C GLY A 67 14.29 0.55 -2.71
N PRO A 68 15.48 0.80 -2.11
CA PRO A 68 15.93 0.07 -0.92
C PRO A 68 15.00 0.28 0.28
N ASP A 69 14.47 1.50 0.47
CA ASP A 69 13.65 1.84 1.66
C ASP A 69 12.23 2.31 1.30
N ILE A 70 12.03 2.77 0.07
CA ILE A 70 10.79 3.46 -0.35
C ILE A 70 10.18 2.80 -1.58
N ILE A 71 8.85 2.68 -1.58
CA ILE A 71 8.04 2.37 -2.76
C ILE A 71 7.32 3.65 -3.18
N LEU A 72 7.59 4.13 -4.39
CA LEU A 72 6.90 5.26 -4.98
C LEU A 72 5.68 4.76 -5.75
N VAL A 73 4.51 5.32 -5.43
CA VAL A 73 3.24 5.03 -6.10
C VAL A 73 2.66 6.32 -6.65
N GLU A 74 1.89 6.23 -7.73
CA GLU A 74 1.12 7.36 -8.26
C GLU A 74 -0.36 6.99 -8.26
N ILE A 75 -1.10 7.53 -7.30
CA ILE A 75 -2.51 7.20 -7.10
C ILE A 75 -3.34 8.41 -6.70
N GLN A 76 -4.64 8.34 -7.01
CA GLN A 76 -5.68 9.11 -6.34
C GLN A 76 -6.19 8.26 -5.18
N GLU A 77 -5.87 8.66 -3.95
CA GLU A 77 -6.06 7.86 -2.73
C GLU A 77 -7.51 7.35 -2.59
N GLU A 78 -8.50 8.19 -2.89
CA GLU A 78 -9.92 7.89 -2.73
C GLU A 78 -10.38 6.72 -3.62
N LYS A 79 -9.68 6.45 -4.74
CA LYS A 79 -10.01 5.35 -5.65
C LYS A 79 -9.58 3.98 -5.12
N PHE A 80 -8.57 3.96 -4.26
CA PHE A 80 -7.93 2.73 -3.79
C PHE A 80 -8.11 2.52 -2.30
N LEU A 81 -8.78 3.45 -1.61
CA LEU A 81 -9.20 3.29 -0.24
C LEU A 81 -10.43 2.37 -0.18
N GLN A 82 -10.25 1.19 0.40
CA GLN A 82 -11.31 0.22 0.64
C GLN A 82 -11.65 0.20 2.12
N LYS A 83 -12.91 -0.11 2.44
CA LYS A 83 -13.31 -0.40 3.83
C LYS A 83 -13.02 -1.88 4.12
N LEU A 84 -12.46 -2.16 5.29
CA LEU A 84 -12.30 -3.52 5.81
C LEU A 84 -13.65 -4.20 6.01
#